data_AF-A0A933CBU2-F1
#
_entry.id   AF-A0A933CBU2-F1
#
_cell.length_a   1.000
_cell.length_b   1.000
_cell.length_c   1.000
_cell.angle_alpha   90.00
_cell.angle_beta   90.00
_cell.angle_gamma   90.00
#
_symmetry.space_group_name_H-M   'P 1'
#
loop_
_entity.id
_entity.type
_entity.pdbx_description
1 polymer ?
#
loop_
_entity_poly.entity_id
_entity_poly.type
_entity_poly.pdbx_seq_one_letter_code
_entity_poly.pdbx_strand_id
1 'polypeptide(L)' 'MSTNANIQIKKEFNALKGEVRSLRSFIISMLGKDTEGEYRPELVEELVQASVEKPNYTYTGAGSLLKQIKNL' A
#
# COMPACT_ATOMS: atom_id res chain seq x y z
N MET A 1 9.86 -30.62 -20.81
CA MET A 1 10.00 -30.37 -19.35
C MET A 1 8.61 -30.22 -18.76
N SER A 2 8.31 -30.93 -17.66
CA SER A 2 6.95 -31.13 -17.14
C SER A 2 6.28 -29.82 -16.69
N THR A 3 5.11 -29.51 -17.26
CA THR A 3 4.27 -28.33 -16.93
C THR A 3 4.00 -28.20 -15.43
N ASN A 4 3.91 -29.33 -14.72
CA ASN A 4 3.68 -29.37 -13.29
C ASN A 4 4.87 -28.85 -12.48
N ALA A 5 6.10 -29.09 -12.94
CA ALA A 5 7.30 -28.55 -12.29
C ALA A 5 7.36 -27.01 -12.41
N ASN A 6 6.99 -26.47 -13.57
CA ASN A 6 6.92 -25.01 -13.77
C ASN A 6 5.84 -24.35 -12.90
N ILE A 7 4.69 -25.01 -12.70
CA ILE A 7 3.63 -24.52 -11.81
C ILE A 7 4.13 -24.48 -10.36
N GLN A 8 4.80 -25.54 -9.92
CA GLN A 8 5.36 -25.63 -8.57
C GLN A 8 6.43 -24.56 -8.33
N ILE A 9 7.37 -24.40 -9.26
CA ILE A 9 8.41 -23.37 -9.19
C ILE A 9 7.78 -21.97 -9.11
N LYS A 10 6.75 -21.68 -9.92
CA LYS A 10 6.07 -20.38 -9.89
C LYS A 10 5.37 -20.13 -8.55
N LYS A 11 4.78 -21.18 -7.95
CA LYS A 11 4.14 -21.09 -6.63
C LYS A 11 5.17 -20.76 -5.55
N GLU A 12 6.28 -21.48 -5.51
CA GLU A 12 7.36 -21.26 -4.55
C GLU A 12 8.01 -19.89 -4.73
N PHE A 13 8.26 -19.47 -5.98
CA PHE A 13 8.79 -18.15 -6.29
C PHE A 13 7.86 -17.02 -5.82
N ASN A 14 6.55 -17.16 -6.01
CA ASN A 14 5.58 -16.17 -5.55
C ASN A 14 5.50 -16.11 -4.01
N ALA A 15 5.58 -17.25 -3.33
CA ALA A 15 5.64 -17.31 -1.88
C ALA A 15 6.89 -16.57 -1.36
N LEU A 16 8.06 -16.87 -1.92
CA LEU A 16 9.32 -16.21 -1.58
C LEU A 16 9.26 -14.70 -1.83
N LYS A 17 8.66 -14.27 -2.95
CA LYS A 17 8.46 -12.84 -3.25
C LYS A 17 7.59 -12.15 -2.19
N GLY A 18 6.57 -12.84 -1.69
CA GLY A 18 5.72 -12.37 -0.59
C GLY A 18 6.52 -12.20 0.70
N GLU A 19 7.30 -13.21 1.09
CA GLU A 19 8.15 -13.17 2.30
C GLU A 19 9.18 -12.05 2.25
N VAL A 20 9.89 -11.89 1.13
CA VAL A 20 10.87 -10.81 0.92
C VAL A 20 10.21 -9.44 1.01
N ARG A 21 8.97 -9.29 0.52
CA ARG A 21 8.22 -8.03 0.65
C ARG A 21 7.92 -7.71 2.10
N SER A 22 7.43 -8.68 2.87
CA SER A 22 7.13 -8.49 4.29
C SER A 22 8.38 -8.16 5.10
N LEU A 23 9.50 -8.84 4.84
CA LEU A 23 10.78 -8.55 5.49
C LEU A 23 11.27 -7.14 5.18
N ARG A 24 11.13 -6.69 3.92
CA ARG A 24 11.45 -5.32 3.53
C ARG A 24 10.61 -4.31 4.29
N SER A 25 9.29 -4.52 4.36
CA SER A 25 8.40 -3.64 5.13
C SER A 25 8.76 -3.58 6.62
N PHE A 26 9.14 -4.71 7.21
CA PHE A 26 9.62 -4.75 8.58
C PHE A 26 10.92 -3.93 8.78
N ILE A 27 11.90 -4.11 7.89
CA ILE A 27 13.16 -3.34 7.94
C ILE A 27 12.90 -1.84 7.78
N ILE A 28 12.01 -1.45 6.86
CA ILE A 28 11.63 -0.03 6.67
C ILE A 28 10.98 0.51 7.94
N SER A 29 10.10 -0.25 8.59
CA SER A 29 9.48 0.16 9.85
C SER A 29 10.48 0.34 10.99
N MET A 30 11.62 -0.37 10.95
CA MET A 30 12.69 -0.23 11.94
C MET A 30 13.67 0.90 11.62
N LEU A 31 14.12 0.99 10.37
CA LEU A 31 15.12 1.97 9.94
C LEU A 31 14.52 3.35 9.66
N GLY A 32 13.20 3.41 9.49
CA GLY A 32 12.49 4.65 9.24
C GLY A 32 12.74 5.22 7.84
N LYS A 33 13.29 4.46 6.88
CA LYS A 33 13.65 4.97 5.55
C LYS A 33 13.54 3.92 4.45
N ASP A 34 12.99 4.29 3.30
CA ASP A 34 12.97 3.51 2.07
C ASP A 34 13.32 4.36 0.83
N THR A 35 13.10 3.81 -0.37
CA THR A 35 13.34 4.53 -1.63
C THR A 35 12.36 5.69 -1.88
N GLU A 36 11.20 5.68 -1.21
CA GLU A 36 10.19 6.73 -1.26
C GLU A 36 10.45 7.85 -0.24
N GLY A 37 11.25 7.59 0.80
CA GLY A 37 11.76 8.61 1.71
C GLY A 37 11.84 8.13 3.16
N GLU A 38 11.78 9.09 4.10
CA GLU A 38 11.70 8.76 5.53
C GLU A 38 10.25 8.34 5.88
N TYR A 39 10.10 7.20 6.54
CA TYR A 39 8.85 6.75 7.14
C TYR A 39 8.45 7.72 8.26
N ARG A 40 7.23 8.25 8.15
CA ARG A 40 6.65 9.19 9.12
C ARG A 40 5.53 8.49 9.90
N PRO A 41 5.81 7.93 11.09
CA PRO A 41 4.80 7.20 11.87
C PRO A 41 3.60 8.10 12.23
N GLU A 42 3.82 9.39 12.46
CA GLU A 42 2.76 10.35 12.79
C GLU A 42 1.76 10.49 11.64
N LEU A 43 2.26 10.50 10.39
CA LEU A 43 1.41 10.54 9.21
C LEU A 43 0.55 9.28 9.09
N VAL A 44 1.11 8.12 9.43
CA VAL A 44 0.36 6.85 9.41
C VAL A 44 -0.76 6.88 10.46
N GLU A 45 -0.46 7.33 11.68
CA GLU A 45 -1.50 7.51 12.71
C GLU A 45 -2.60 8.49 12.27
N GLU A 46 -2.24 9.66 11.73
CA GLU A 46 -3.18 10.64 11.21
C GLU A 46 -4.08 10.05 10.12
N LEU A 47 -3.51 9.30 9.17
CA LEU A 47 -4.27 8.66 8.09
C LEU A 47 -5.19 7.55 8.61
N VAL A 48 -4.73 6.75 9.59
CA VAL A 48 -5.54 5.71 10.22
C VAL A 48 -6.73 6.33 10.95
N GLN A 49 -6.51 7.41 11.70
CA GLN A 49 -7.59 8.16 12.37
C GLN A 49 -8.57 8.74 11.35
N ALA A 50 -8.07 9.39 10.29
CA ALA A 50 -8.92 9.92 9.22
C ALA A 50 -9.71 8.82 8.48
N SER A 51 -9.20 7.60 8.40
CA SER A 51 -9.85 6.49 7.69
C SER A 51 -11.14 5.99 8.36
N VAL A 52 -11.28 6.20 9.68
CA VAL A 52 -12.50 5.84 10.42
C VAL A 52 -13.52 6.96 10.45
N GLU A 53 -13.15 8.17 10.03
CA GLU A 53 -14.07 9.30 9.92
C GLU A 53 -15.10 9.07 8.81
N LYS A 54 -16.30 9.62 8.99
CA LYS A 54 -17.35 9.50 7.99
C LYS A 54 -16.96 10.35 6.76
N PRO A 55 -16.89 9.77 5.55
CA PRO A 55 -16.50 10.52 4.37
C PRO A 55 -17.55 11.58 4.05
N ASN A 56 -17.12 12.83 3.97
CA ASN A 56 -17.97 13.96 3.57
C ASN A 56 -18.23 13.99 2.07
N TYR A 57 -17.36 13.34 1.29
CA TYR A 57 -17.37 13.37 -0.17
C TYR A 57 -17.05 11.99 -0.75
N THR A 58 -17.64 11.68 -1.90
CA THR A 58 -17.38 10.44 -2.63
C THR A 58 -16.74 10.77 -3.98
N TYR A 59 -15.59 10.18 -4.27
CA TYR A 59 -14.99 10.29 -5.60
C TYR A 59 -15.76 9.45 -6.60
N THR A 60 -16.36 10.10 -7.60
CA THR A 60 -17.17 9.42 -8.65
C THR A 60 -16.51 9.47 -10.03
N GLY A 61 -15.36 10.13 -10.17
CA GLY A 61 -14.59 10.14 -11.40
C GLY A 61 -13.89 11.47 -11.68
N ALA A 62 -13.36 11.60 -12.90
CA ALA A 62 -12.65 12.81 -13.32
C ALA A 62 -13.52 14.07 -13.14
N GLY A 63 -12.96 15.08 -12.48
CA GLY A 63 -13.66 16.33 -12.19
C GLY A 63 -14.63 16.29 -10.99
N SER A 64 -14.93 15.12 -10.39
CA SER A 64 -15.78 15.07 -9.19
C SER A 64 -15.12 15.79 -8.02
N LEU A 65 -13.80 15.62 -7.87
CA LEU A 65 -13.00 16.28 -6.85
C LEU A 65 -13.06 17.81 -6.99
N LEU A 66 -12.81 18.34 -8.19
CA LEU A 66 -12.83 19.80 -8.42
C LEU A 66 -14.21 20.40 -8.17
N LYS A 67 -15.29 19.68 -8.51
CA LYS A 67 -16.67 20.10 -8.22
C LYS A 67 -16.94 20.13 -6.71
N GLN A 68 -16.43 19.17 -5.96
CA GLN A 68 -16.57 19.11 -4.51
C GLN A 68 -15.78 20.23 -3.83
N ILE A 69 -14.53 20.47 -4.27
CA ILE A 69 -13.67 21.53 -3.73
C ILE A 69 -14.22 22.92 -4.01
N LYS A 70 -14.81 23.16 -5.19
CA LYS A 70 -15.40 24.48 -5.52
C LYS A 70 -16.53 24.90 -4.56
N ASN A 71 -17.15 23.93 -3.88
CA ASN A 71 -18.26 24.15 -2.97
C ASN A 71 -17.86 24.03 -1.48
N LEU A 72 -16.54 23.94 -1.18
CA LEU A 72 -15.98 24.14 0.15
C LEU A 72 -15.92 25.64 0.47
#